data_AF-A0A4T0X6T9-F1
#
_entry.id   AF-A0A4T0X6T9-F1
#
_cell.length_a   1.000
_cell.length_b   1.000
_cell.length_c   1.000
_cell.angle_alpha   90.00
_cell.angle_beta   90.00
_cell.angle_gamma   90.00
#
_symmetry.space_group_name_H-M   'P 1'
#
loop_
_entity.id
_entity.type
_entity.pdbx_description
1 polymer ?
#
loop_
_entity_poly.entity_id
_entity_poly.type
_entity_poly.pdbx_seq_one_letter_code
_entity_poly.pdbx_strand_id
1 'polypeptide(L)'
;MFIQRRLIHASIHLFESGKKRPVDWNLPDLEKLPGGFRGKVYNKKDWSEYLAKNTKILEKEKVSDSKPKLLFKPPPQGWRKNKNLPQWMRDKYALKEKAMKIDLSTVKRLSPATAQAIRTLHDAFPEELPTSKLAEFFKASPVAIAKILKSRWVPTQKEAAKLQERYEKKIVKQVSEKLIENKFEEFIENMETKIKMEIPPFFRQELYEYYKQYGLESVKDDFEKLNNARIVKERLKNEKISKYIEEATNSLER
;
A
#
# COMPACT_ATOMS: atom_id res chain seq x y z
N MET A 1 -25.12 44.41 40.79
CA MET A 1 -24.49 43.07 40.72
C MET A 1 -24.79 42.47 39.35
N PHE A 2 -23.85 42.59 38.41
CA PHE A 2 -24.02 42.13 37.02
C PHE A 2 -23.21 40.84 36.81
N ILE A 3 -23.88 39.75 36.49
CA ILE A 3 -23.26 38.47 36.14
C ILE A 3 -22.96 38.45 34.64
N GLN A 4 -21.68 38.23 34.33
CA GLN A 4 -21.09 38.17 33.00
C GLN A 4 -21.65 37.02 32.16
N ARG A 5 -22.11 37.32 30.93
CA ARG A 5 -22.15 36.35 29.83
C ARG A 5 -20.88 36.53 28.98
N ARG A 6 -19.96 35.57 29.04
CA ARG A 6 -18.82 35.48 28.11
C ARG A 6 -19.34 35.12 26.72
N LEU A 7 -19.31 36.07 25.79
CA LEU A 7 -19.48 35.82 24.36
C LEU A 7 -18.12 35.43 23.76
N ILE A 8 -18.02 34.18 23.31
CA ILE A 8 -16.88 33.67 22.53
C ILE A 8 -16.86 34.45 21.21
N HIS A 9 -15.84 35.27 21.01
CA HIS A 9 -15.60 35.94 19.73
C HIS A 9 -14.98 34.94 18.77
N ALA A 10 -15.69 34.60 17.70
CA ALA A 10 -15.11 33.92 16.55
C ALA A 10 -14.32 34.94 15.73
N SER A 11 -13.00 34.79 15.69
CA SER A 11 -12.13 35.58 14.81
C SER A 11 -12.34 35.15 13.36
N ILE A 12 -13.17 35.90 12.65
CA ILE A 12 -13.25 35.85 11.19
C ILE A 12 -11.96 36.50 10.68
N HIS A 13 -11.02 35.70 10.19
CA HIS A 13 -9.91 36.22 9.40
C HIS A 13 -10.47 36.73 8.07
N LEU A 14 -10.65 38.04 7.99
CA LEU A 14 -10.95 38.77 6.77
C LEU A 14 -9.73 38.63 5.83
N PHE A 15 -9.91 37.98 4.69
CA PHE A 15 -8.86 37.79 3.69
C PHE A 15 -8.72 39.09 2.89
N GLU A 16 -7.67 39.88 3.16
CA GLU A 16 -7.38 41.12 2.43
C GLU A 16 -7.12 40.86 0.94
N SER A 17 -8.01 41.37 0.09
CA SER A 17 -8.01 41.25 -1.37
C SER A 17 -7.06 42.23 -2.07
N GLY A 18 -5.90 42.52 -1.46
CA GLY A 18 -5.01 43.61 -1.89
C GLY A 18 -3.77 43.22 -2.71
N LYS A 19 -3.44 41.94 -2.89
CA LYS A 19 -2.25 41.52 -3.65
C LYS A 19 -2.68 40.81 -4.94
N LYS A 20 -2.41 41.43 -6.09
CA LYS A 20 -2.55 40.78 -7.41
C LYS A 20 -1.82 39.44 -7.37
N ARG A 21 -2.44 38.38 -7.91
CA ARG A 21 -1.78 37.08 -8.06
C ARG A 21 -0.53 37.29 -8.94
N PRO A 22 0.64 36.74 -8.57
CA PRO A 22 1.84 36.87 -9.38
C PRO A 22 1.57 36.30 -10.78
N VAL A 23 1.85 37.11 -11.79
CA VAL A 23 1.53 36.80 -13.20
C VAL A 23 2.63 35.95 -13.84
N ASP A 24 3.85 36.02 -13.29
CA ASP A 24 4.99 35.23 -13.74
C ASP A 24 5.39 34.20 -12.69
N TRP A 25 5.56 32.95 -13.12
CA TRP A 25 6.02 31.86 -12.27
C TRP A 25 7.54 31.92 -12.13
N ASN A 26 8.04 32.70 -11.18
CA ASN A 26 9.45 32.65 -10.84
C ASN A 26 9.76 31.29 -10.19
N LEU A 27 10.51 30.43 -10.90
CA LEU A 27 11.02 29.20 -10.32
C LEU A 27 11.85 29.55 -9.07
N PRO A 28 11.60 28.90 -7.91
CA PRO A 28 12.45 29.06 -6.74
C PRO A 28 13.90 28.71 -7.08
N ASP A 29 14.88 29.44 -6.54
CA ASP A 29 16.31 29.12 -6.66
C ASP A 29 16.52 27.64 -6.27
N LEU A 30 16.72 26.79 -7.27
CA LEU A 30 16.73 25.33 -7.15
C LEU A 30 17.90 24.83 -6.27
N GLU A 31 18.93 25.65 -6.08
CA GLU A 31 20.08 25.39 -5.22
C GLU A 31 19.80 25.63 -3.73
N LYS A 32 18.77 26.43 -3.39
CA LYS A 32 18.47 26.84 -2.01
C LYS A 32 17.37 26.02 -1.34
N LEU A 33 16.82 25.02 -2.03
CA LEU A 33 15.87 24.08 -1.44
C LEU A 33 16.60 23.10 -0.50
N PRO A 34 16.13 22.90 0.74
CA PRO A 34 16.65 21.85 1.61
C PRO A 34 16.31 20.48 0.98
N GLY A 35 17.29 19.91 0.28
CA GLY A 35 17.13 18.72 -0.56
C GLY A 35 17.08 19.02 -2.05
N GLY A 36 18.03 19.86 -2.52
CA GLY A 36 18.16 20.34 -3.90
C GLY A 36 17.90 19.30 -5.00
N PHE A 37 17.61 19.81 -6.19
CA PHE A 37 17.10 19.15 -7.40
C PHE A 37 18.00 18.05 -8.01
N ARG A 38 18.83 17.37 -7.22
CA ARG A 38 19.21 15.96 -7.44
C ARG A 38 18.17 15.09 -6.77
N GLY A 39 16.94 15.16 -7.26
CA GLY A 39 15.87 14.26 -6.82
C GLY A 39 16.30 12.83 -7.09
N LYS A 40 16.75 12.13 -6.05
CA LYS A 40 16.76 10.65 -5.88
C LYS A 40 16.87 9.81 -7.17
N VAL A 41 17.75 10.18 -8.09
CA VAL A 41 18.25 9.24 -9.10
C VAL A 41 19.36 8.51 -8.37
N TYR A 42 19.00 7.34 -7.83
CA TYR A 42 19.83 6.56 -6.94
C TYR A 42 21.25 6.41 -7.49
N ASN A 43 22.22 7.09 -6.89
CA ASN A 43 23.62 6.99 -7.31
C ASN A 43 24.17 5.64 -6.84
N LYS A 44 24.89 4.88 -7.67
CA LYS A 44 25.39 3.52 -7.35
C LYS A 44 26.17 3.43 -6.03
N LYS A 45 26.78 4.53 -5.57
CA LYS A 45 27.44 4.64 -4.25
C LYS A 45 26.44 4.69 -3.08
N ASP A 46 25.26 5.28 -3.29
CA ASP A 46 24.17 5.30 -2.32
C ASP A 46 23.61 3.90 -2.09
N TRP A 47 23.75 2.98 -3.05
CA TRP A 47 23.35 1.57 -2.90
C TRP A 47 24.28 0.79 -2.00
N SER A 48 25.61 0.99 -2.11
CA SER A 48 26.56 0.38 -1.18
C SER A 48 26.38 0.93 0.24
N GLU A 49 26.06 2.21 0.37
CA GLU A 49 25.76 2.81 1.68
C GLU A 49 24.38 2.38 2.21
N TYR A 50 23.37 2.24 1.36
CA TYR A 50 22.04 1.74 1.72
C TYR A 50 22.10 0.27 2.11
N LEU A 51 22.82 -0.57 1.36
CA LEU A 51 23.11 -1.96 1.72
C LEU A 51 23.91 -2.02 3.02
N ALA A 52 24.98 -1.22 3.21
CA ALA A 52 25.76 -1.22 4.44
C ALA A 52 24.98 -0.68 5.67
N LYS A 53 24.07 0.27 5.48
CA LYS A 53 23.15 0.74 6.53
C LYS A 53 22.12 -0.33 6.85
N ASN A 54 21.52 -0.95 5.84
CA ASN A 54 20.49 -1.98 6.02
C ASN A 54 21.05 -3.33 6.50
N THR A 55 22.29 -3.70 6.17
CA THR A 55 22.96 -4.87 6.76
C THR A 55 23.27 -4.64 8.23
N LYS A 56 23.73 -3.43 8.61
CA LYS A 56 23.88 -3.04 10.02
C LYS A 56 22.55 -2.93 10.77
N ILE A 57 21.47 -2.54 10.08
CA ILE A 57 20.11 -2.54 10.64
C ILE A 57 19.63 -3.98 10.83
N LEU A 58 19.85 -4.88 9.87
CA LEU A 58 19.54 -6.31 9.97
C LEU A 58 20.37 -6.99 11.07
N GLU A 59 21.64 -6.63 11.26
CA GLU A 59 22.46 -7.10 12.38
C GLU A 59 21.93 -6.55 13.72
N LYS A 60 21.51 -5.28 13.79
CA LYS A 60 20.84 -4.70 14.97
C LYS A 60 19.48 -5.33 15.25
N GLU A 61 18.70 -5.65 14.22
CA GLU A 61 17.41 -6.33 14.32
C GLU A 61 17.58 -7.81 14.70
N LYS A 62 18.65 -8.47 14.26
CA LYS A 62 19.04 -9.83 14.68
C LYS A 62 19.55 -9.87 16.13
N VAL A 63 20.17 -8.79 16.63
CA VAL A 63 20.64 -8.67 18.02
C VAL A 63 19.53 -8.21 18.98
N SER A 64 18.48 -7.56 18.48
CA SER A 64 17.28 -7.30 19.26
C SER A 64 16.24 -8.39 19.04
N ASP A 65 16.24 -9.42 19.89
CA ASP A 65 15.18 -10.45 19.98
C ASP A 65 13.76 -9.89 20.23
N SER A 66 13.59 -8.57 20.25
CA SER A 66 12.30 -7.91 20.33
C SER A 66 11.58 -7.93 18.99
N LYS A 67 10.55 -8.78 18.92
CA LYS A 67 9.47 -8.82 17.90
C LYS A 67 9.22 -7.46 17.22
N PRO A 68 8.91 -7.42 15.91
CA PRO A 68 8.65 -6.18 15.18
C PRO A 68 7.67 -5.31 15.96
N LYS A 69 8.01 -4.03 16.15
CA LYS A 69 7.17 -3.08 16.88
C LYS A 69 5.81 -2.99 16.17
N LEU A 70 4.79 -3.63 16.76
CA LEU A 70 3.40 -3.48 16.32
C LEU A 70 3.09 -1.98 16.23
N LEU A 71 2.59 -1.52 15.07
CA LEU A 71 2.23 -0.11 14.84
C LEU A 71 1.18 0.39 15.85
N PHE A 72 0.48 -0.52 16.53
CA PHE A 72 -0.45 -0.23 17.61
C PHE A 72 0.14 -0.66 18.96
N LYS A 73 0.15 0.27 19.94
CA LYS A 73 0.45 -0.07 21.34
C LYS A 73 -0.72 -0.88 21.93
N PRO A 74 -0.47 -2.06 22.55
CA PRO A 74 -1.53 -2.85 23.17
C PRO A 74 -2.21 -2.05 24.30
N PRO A 75 -3.49 -2.31 24.59
CA PRO A 75 -4.15 -1.69 25.72
C PRO A 75 -3.43 -2.06 27.03
N PRO A 76 -3.45 -1.19 28.06
CA PRO A 76 -2.75 -1.43 29.32
C PRO A 76 -3.25 -2.69 30.03
N GLN A 77 -2.34 -3.47 30.62
CA GLN A 77 -2.68 -4.73 31.29
C GLN A 77 -3.69 -4.49 32.42
N GLY A 78 -4.74 -5.31 32.49
CA GLY A 78 -5.78 -5.19 33.53
C GLY A 78 -6.86 -4.14 33.27
N TRP A 79 -6.88 -3.45 32.12
CA TRP A 79 -7.88 -2.43 31.79
C TRP A 79 -9.34 -2.89 31.95
N ARG A 80 -9.63 -4.20 31.78
CA ARG A 80 -10.97 -4.79 31.97
C ARG A 80 -11.43 -4.79 33.43
N LYS A 81 -10.51 -4.89 34.39
CA LYS A 81 -10.80 -4.92 35.84
C LYS A 81 -10.97 -3.51 36.42
N ASN A 82 -10.46 -2.51 35.73
CA ASN A 82 -10.45 -1.13 36.19
C ASN A 82 -11.85 -0.48 36.04
N LYS A 83 -12.65 -0.52 37.11
CA LYS A 83 -13.99 0.08 37.17
C LYS A 83 -13.98 1.62 37.05
N ASN A 84 -12.86 2.26 37.33
CA ASN A 84 -12.71 3.72 37.24
C ASN A 84 -12.54 4.21 35.79
N LEU A 85 -12.37 3.31 34.82
CA LEU A 85 -12.26 3.74 33.43
C LEU A 85 -13.62 4.16 32.87
N PRO A 86 -13.69 5.32 32.20
CA PRO A 86 -14.87 5.70 31.42
C PRO A 86 -15.20 4.65 30.35
N GLN A 87 -16.50 4.47 30.07
CA GLN A 87 -16.98 3.47 29.12
C GLN A 87 -16.33 3.60 27.73
N TRP A 88 -16.20 4.82 27.20
CA TRP A 88 -15.57 5.07 25.89
C TRP A 88 -14.10 4.60 25.83
N MET A 89 -13.36 4.68 26.95
CA MET A 89 -11.96 4.26 27.00
C MET A 89 -11.87 2.72 27.04
N ARG A 90 -12.80 2.05 27.71
CA ARG A 90 -12.96 0.58 27.66
C ARG A 90 -13.28 0.11 26.26
N ASP A 91 -14.20 0.77 25.56
CA ASP A 91 -14.58 0.42 24.19
C ASP A 91 -13.39 0.61 23.23
N LYS A 92 -12.64 1.71 23.39
CA LYS A 92 -11.40 1.98 22.63
C LYS A 92 -10.35 0.88 22.84
N TYR A 93 -10.16 0.41 24.07
CA TYR A 93 -9.22 -0.68 24.38
C TYR A 93 -9.71 -2.02 23.86
N ALA A 94 -11.01 -2.31 23.95
CA ALA A 94 -11.61 -3.51 23.36
C ALA A 94 -11.40 -3.56 21.84
N LEU A 95 -11.58 -2.43 21.14
CA LEU A 95 -11.38 -2.33 19.70
C LEU A 95 -9.90 -2.55 19.32
N LYS A 96 -8.96 -1.98 20.09
CA LYS A 96 -7.52 -2.22 19.88
C LYS A 96 -7.16 -3.69 20.06
N GLU A 97 -7.67 -4.34 21.10
CA GLU A 97 -7.40 -5.76 21.36
C GLU A 97 -7.94 -6.65 20.22
N LYS A 98 -9.14 -6.36 19.70
CA LYS A 98 -9.72 -7.06 18.55
C LYS A 98 -8.91 -6.83 17.28
N ALA A 99 -8.50 -5.59 17.02
CA ALA A 99 -7.71 -5.23 15.85
C ALA A 99 -6.31 -5.88 15.83
N MET A 100 -5.75 -6.20 17.00
CA MET A 100 -4.47 -6.93 17.09
C MET A 100 -4.60 -8.43 16.87
N LYS A 101 -5.78 -9.00 17.15
CA LYS A 101 -6.05 -10.44 17.01
C LYS A 101 -6.60 -10.80 15.64
N ILE A 102 -7.19 -9.83 14.93
CA ILE A 102 -7.93 -10.05 13.69
C ILE A 102 -7.39 -9.11 12.63
N ASP A 103 -7.02 -9.66 11.46
CA ASP A 103 -6.66 -8.86 10.29
C ASP A 103 -7.88 -8.14 9.72
N LEU A 104 -8.09 -6.91 10.18
CA LEU A 104 -9.19 -6.05 9.74
C LEU A 104 -9.12 -5.68 8.25
N SER A 105 -7.95 -5.87 7.61
CA SER A 105 -7.77 -5.71 6.15
C SER A 105 -8.61 -6.71 5.34
N THR A 106 -8.90 -7.88 5.92
CA THR A 106 -9.68 -8.95 5.26
C THR A 106 -11.18 -8.76 5.40
N VAL A 107 -11.65 -7.93 6.34
CA VAL A 107 -13.08 -7.65 6.57
C VAL A 107 -13.58 -6.72 5.46
N LYS A 108 -13.90 -7.31 4.31
CA LYS A 108 -14.43 -6.57 3.17
C LYS A 108 -15.84 -6.06 3.46
N ARG A 109 -16.10 -4.84 3.03
CA ARG A 109 -17.45 -4.27 3.06
C ARG A 109 -18.34 -5.06 2.09
N LEU A 110 -19.53 -5.45 2.55
CA LEU A 110 -20.55 -6.06 1.69
C LEU A 110 -20.89 -5.13 0.51
N SER A 111 -21.17 -5.74 -0.64
CA SER A 111 -21.61 -4.96 -1.80
C SER A 111 -22.96 -4.29 -1.50
N PRO A 112 -23.27 -3.13 -2.10
CA PRO A 112 -24.57 -2.49 -1.91
C PRO A 112 -25.76 -3.41 -2.26
N ALA A 113 -25.63 -4.21 -3.33
CA ALA A 113 -26.65 -5.18 -3.74
C ALA A 113 -26.81 -6.31 -2.71
N THR A 114 -25.70 -6.81 -2.16
CA THR A 114 -25.73 -7.83 -1.10
C THR A 114 -26.41 -7.30 0.17
N ALA A 115 -26.17 -6.04 0.54
CA ALA A 115 -26.85 -5.43 1.68
C ALA A 115 -28.37 -5.31 1.47
N GLN A 116 -28.82 -5.05 0.23
CA GLN A 116 -30.25 -5.09 -0.11
C GLN A 116 -30.82 -6.51 -0.03
N ALA A 117 -30.10 -7.51 -0.58
CA ALA A 117 -30.49 -8.92 -0.50
C ALA A 117 -30.65 -9.39 0.96
N ILE A 118 -29.78 -8.93 1.87
CA ILE A 118 -29.90 -9.22 3.30
C ILE A 118 -31.20 -8.65 3.88
N ARG A 119 -31.58 -7.42 3.51
CA ARG A 119 -32.84 -6.83 3.96
C ARG A 119 -34.03 -7.63 3.43
N THR A 120 -34.07 -7.92 2.13
CA THR A 120 -35.18 -8.67 1.52
C THR A 120 -35.34 -10.07 2.12
N LEU A 121 -34.22 -10.76 2.43
CA LEU A 121 -34.26 -12.07 3.06
C LEU A 121 -34.80 -12.01 4.49
N HIS A 122 -34.32 -11.05 5.29
CA HIS A 122 -34.78 -10.88 6.67
C HIS A 122 -36.24 -10.40 6.73
N ASP A 123 -36.67 -9.56 5.79
CA ASP A 123 -38.05 -9.08 5.71
C ASP A 123 -39.02 -10.22 5.32
N ALA A 124 -38.57 -11.15 4.47
CA ALA A 124 -39.36 -12.33 4.09
C ALA A 124 -39.43 -13.37 5.22
N PHE A 125 -38.33 -13.62 5.93
CA PHE A 125 -38.22 -14.68 6.94
C PHE A 125 -37.55 -14.19 8.24
N PRO A 126 -38.18 -13.30 9.02
CA PRO A 126 -37.56 -12.68 10.18
C PRO A 126 -37.25 -13.69 11.31
N GLU A 127 -38.12 -14.69 11.51
CA GLU A 127 -37.95 -15.71 12.56
C GLU A 127 -36.87 -16.74 12.20
N GLU A 128 -36.79 -17.15 10.92
CA GLU A 128 -35.86 -18.18 10.47
C GLU A 128 -34.45 -17.66 10.18
N LEU A 129 -34.34 -16.37 9.83
CA LEU A 129 -33.09 -15.68 9.49
C LEU A 129 -32.80 -14.54 10.47
N PRO A 130 -32.59 -14.84 11.77
CA PRO A 130 -32.21 -13.82 12.73
C PRO A 130 -30.83 -13.24 12.40
N THR A 131 -30.52 -12.09 13.01
CA THR A 131 -29.26 -11.36 12.77
C THR A 131 -28.00 -12.23 12.97
N SER A 132 -28.00 -13.15 13.94
CA SER A 132 -26.89 -14.08 14.19
C SER A 132 -26.67 -15.03 13.01
N LYS A 133 -27.74 -15.62 12.48
CA LYS A 133 -27.68 -16.58 11.38
C LYS A 133 -27.26 -15.91 10.06
N LEU A 134 -27.78 -14.71 9.78
CA LEU A 134 -27.33 -13.90 8.64
C LEU A 134 -25.86 -13.51 8.75
N ALA A 135 -25.38 -13.18 9.96
CA ALA A 135 -23.98 -12.85 10.19
C ALA A 135 -23.05 -14.02 9.86
N GLU A 136 -23.45 -15.24 10.24
CA GLU A 136 -22.72 -16.46 9.90
C GLU A 136 -22.70 -16.73 8.39
N PHE A 137 -23.86 -16.68 7.72
CA PHE A 137 -23.95 -16.93 6.27
C PHE A 137 -23.11 -15.95 5.45
N PHE A 138 -23.21 -14.65 5.76
CA PHE A 138 -22.49 -13.61 5.03
C PHE A 138 -21.07 -13.36 5.55
N LYS A 139 -20.61 -14.13 6.55
CA LYS A 139 -19.31 -13.96 7.23
C LYS A 139 -19.07 -12.50 7.64
N ALA A 140 -20.14 -11.84 8.10
CA ALA A 140 -20.14 -10.45 8.51
C ALA A 140 -20.38 -10.35 10.02
N SER A 141 -19.96 -9.25 10.65
CA SER A 141 -20.24 -9.08 12.08
C SER A 141 -21.76 -8.94 12.32
N PRO A 142 -22.33 -9.56 13.37
CA PRO A 142 -23.74 -9.37 13.74
C PRO A 142 -24.13 -7.91 13.92
N VAL A 143 -23.20 -7.08 14.42
CA VAL A 143 -23.40 -5.63 14.56
C VAL A 143 -23.53 -4.94 13.20
N ALA A 144 -22.80 -5.41 12.17
CA ALA A 144 -22.90 -4.88 10.83
C ALA A 144 -24.24 -5.25 10.18
N ILE A 145 -24.69 -6.50 10.33
CA ILE A 145 -26.01 -6.95 9.87
C ILE A 145 -27.11 -6.14 10.57
N ALA A 146 -27.06 -5.98 11.90
CA ALA A 146 -28.02 -5.17 12.63
C ALA A 146 -28.06 -3.71 12.14
N LYS A 147 -26.91 -3.11 11.80
CA LYS A 147 -26.85 -1.77 11.20
C LYS A 147 -27.50 -1.73 9.81
N ILE A 148 -27.28 -2.75 8.97
CA ILE A 148 -27.89 -2.86 7.65
C ILE A 148 -29.41 -2.94 7.78
N LEU A 149 -29.92 -3.78 8.68
CA LEU A 149 -31.35 -3.95 8.94
C LEU A 149 -31.98 -2.70 9.57
N LYS A 150 -31.28 -2.00 10.48
CA LYS A 150 -31.77 -0.76 11.10
C LYS A 150 -31.83 0.43 10.13
N SER A 151 -30.96 0.45 9.12
CA SER A 151 -30.88 1.57 8.19
C SER A 151 -32.06 1.58 7.20
N ARG A 152 -32.89 2.63 7.28
CA ARG A 152 -34.11 2.77 6.45
C ARG A 152 -33.88 3.45 5.09
N TRP A 153 -32.66 3.87 4.80
CA TRP A 153 -32.38 4.57 3.54
C TRP A 153 -32.47 3.60 2.36
N VAL A 154 -33.26 3.99 1.36
CA VAL A 154 -33.48 3.28 0.10
C VAL A 154 -33.20 4.26 -1.04
N PRO A 155 -32.30 3.95 -1.98
CA PRO A 155 -32.03 4.80 -3.13
C PRO A 155 -33.26 4.85 -4.05
N THR A 156 -33.48 6.00 -4.68
CA THR A 156 -34.40 6.07 -5.83
C THR A 156 -33.85 5.25 -7.01
N GLN A 157 -34.70 4.86 -7.97
CA GLN A 157 -34.28 4.05 -9.12
C GLN A 157 -33.06 4.64 -9.87
N LYS A 158 -33.06 5.97 -10.08
CA LYS A 158 -31.94 6.68 -10.73
C LYS A 158 -30.66 6.64 -9.90
N GLU A 159 -30.75 6.73 -8.58
CA GLU A 159 -29.60 6.66 -7.68
C GLU A 159 -29.04 5.24 -7.56
N ALA A 160 -29.92 4.23 -7.57
CA ALA A 160 -29.55 2.83 -7.54
C ALA A 160 -28.68 2.46 -8.77
N ALA A 161 -29.11 2.88 -9.96
CA ALA A 161 -28.33 2.69 -11.19
C ALA A 161 -26.95 3.36 -11.11
N LYS A 162 -26.88 4.62 -10.64
CA LYS A 162 -25.60 5.34 -10.46
C LYS A 162 -24.67 4.66 -9.44
N LEU A 163 -25.23 4.09 -8.37
CA LEU A 163 -24.46 3.37 -7.35
C LEU A 163 -23.89 2.06 -7.90
N GLN A 164 -24.70 1.33 -8.67
CA GLN A 164 -24.26 0.10 -9.36
C GLN A 164 -23.13 0.41 -10.33
N GLU A 165 -23.30 1.41 -11.21
CA GLU A 165 -22.27 1.81 -12.17
C GLU A 165 -20.95 2.22 -11.48
N ARG A 166 -21.02 2.98 -10.39
CA ARG A 166 -19.82 3.36 -9.59
C ARG A 166 -19.14 2.13 -8.99
N TYR A 167 -19.91 1.17 -8.51
CA TYR A 167 -19.38 -0.04 -7.90
C TYR A 167 -18.77 -0.98 -8.95
N GLU A 168 -19.40 -1.13 -10.11
CA GLU A 168 -18.89 -1.87 -11.26
C GLU A 168 -17.57 -1.28 -11.76
N LYS A 169 -17.49 0.04 -11.96
CA LYS A 169 -16.25 0.73 -12.32
C LYS A 169 -15.13 0.45 -11.32
N LYS A 170 -15.45 0.44 -10.01
CA LYS A 170 -14.49 0.09 -8.97
C LYS A 170 -14.02 -1.37 -9.08
N ILE A 171 -14.94 -2.32 -9.30
CA ILE A 171 -14.59 -3.73 -9.46
C ILE A 171 -13.72 -3.92 -10.69
N VAL A 172 -14.15 -3.41 -11.85
CA VAL A 172 -13.42 -3.53 -13.11
C VAL A 172 -12.00 -2.99 -12.94
N LYS A 173 -11.85 -1.82 -12.31
CA LYS A 173 -10.53 -1.26 -11.99
C LYS A 173 -9.69 -2.23 -11.13
N GLN A 174 -10.24 -2.72 -10.03
CA GLN A 174 -9.52 -3.65 -9.14
C GLN A 174 -9.14 -4.96 -9.82
N VAL A 175 -10.02 -5.51 -10.65
CA VAL A 175 -9.77 -6.73 -11.42
C VAL A 175 -8.68 -6.46 -12.46
N SER A 176 -8.76 -5.33 -13.18
CA SER A 176 -7.74 -4.95 -14.16
C SER A 176 -6.37 -4.75 -13.53
N GLU A 177 -6.29 -4.09 -12.37
CA GLU A 177 -5.04 -3.89 -11.62
C GLU A 177 -4.43 -5.24 -11.21
N LYS A 178 -5.24 -6.15 -10.68
CA LYS A 178 -4.78 -7.51 -10.32
C LYS A 178 -4.35 -8.34 -11.52
N LEU A 179 -5.07 -8.24 -12.64
CA LEU A 179 -4.69 -8.95 -13.87
C LEU A 179 -3.35 -8.45 -14.40
N ILE A 180 -3.09 -7.13 -14.31
CA ILE A 180 -1.80 -6.54 -14.65
C ILE A 180 -0.72 -7.07 -13.70
N GLU A 181 -0.95 -7.02 -12.38
CA GLU A 181 -0.03 -7.57 -11.37
C GLU A 181 0.32 -9.04 -11.64
N ASN A 182 -0.67 -9.91 -11.82
CA ASN A 182 -0.46 -11.33 -12.08
C ASN A 182 0.34 -11.56 -13.38
N LYS A 183 -0.01 -10.87 -14.47
CA LYS A 183 0.71 -10.98 -15.74
C LYS A 183 2.17 -10.53 -15.62
N PHE A 184 2.42 -9.52 -14.79
CA PHE A 184 3.77 -9.05 -14.51
C PHE A 184 4.56 -10.06 -13.68
N GLU A 185 3.95 -10.65 -12.66
CA GLU A 185 4.58 -11.70 -11.84
C GLU A 185 4.95 -12.92 -12.70
N GLU A 186 4.00 -13.42 -13.51
CA GLU A 186 4.25 -14.50 -14.48
C GLU A 186 5.41 -14.15 -15.43
N PHE A 187 5.49 -12.90 -15.90
CA PHE A 187 6.61 -12.43 -16.72
C PHE A 187 7.93 -12.48 -15.96
N ILE A 188 7.99 -11.93 -14.74
CA ILE A 188 9.22 -11.90 -13.93
C ILE A 188 9.71 -13.32 -13.63
N GLU A 189 8.83 -14.24 -13.26
CA GLU A 189 9.18 -15.65 -13.01
C GLU A 189 9.81 -16.30 -14.25
N ASN A 190 9.23 -16.08 -15.43
CA ASN A 190 9.78 -16.56 -16.69
C ASN A 190 11.16 -15.93 -17.01
N MET A 191 11.41 -14.68 -16.61
CA MET A 191 12.70 -14.04 -16.83
C MET A 191 13.77 -14.50 -15.85
N GLU A 192 13.42 -14.68 -14.58
CA GLU A 192 14.33 -15.17 -13.54
C GLU A 192 14.78 -16.59 -13.83
N THR A 193 13.87 -17.44 -14.31
CA THR A 193 14.20 -18.79 -14.78
C THR A 193 15.13 -18.77 -16.01
N LYS A 194 14.87 -17.90 -16.99
CA LYS A 194 15.73 -17.73 -18.19
C LYS A 194 17.13 -17.24 -17.83
N ILE A 195 17.25 -16.30 -16.88
CA ILE A 195 18.53 -15.75 -16.42
C ILE A 195 19.24 -16.65 -15.41
N LYS A 196 18.48 -17.48 -14.68
CA LYS A 196 18.92 -18.26 -13.50
C LYS A 196 19.43 -17.38 -12.36
N MET A 197 18.84 -16.19 -12.20
CA MET A 197 19.13 -15.27 -11.10
C MET A 197 17.86 -14.54 -10.69
N GLU A 198 17.78 -14.15 -9.42
CA GLU A 198 16.70 -13.30 -8.90
C GLU A 198 16.90 -11.84 -9.31
N ILE A 199 15.86 -11.22 -9.82
CA ILE A 199 15.82 -9.80 -10.12
C ILE A 199 15.65 -9.02 -8.80
N PRO A 200 16.52 -8.03 -8.52
CA PRO A 200 16.40 -7.24 -7.30
C PRO A 200 15.02 -6.55 -7.14
N PRO A 201 14.46 -6.45 -5.92
CA PRO A 201 13.10 -5.96 -5.70
C PRO A 201 12.81 -4.56 -6.23
N PHE A 202 13.78 -3.65 -6.15
CA PHE A 202 13.63 -2.27 -6.66
C PHE A 202 13.47 -2.26 -8.19
N PHE A 203 14.21 -3.12 -8.89
CA PHE A 203 14.16 -3.18 -10.33
C PHE A 203 12.83 -3.81 -10.77
N ARG A 204 12.32 -4.78 -10.00
CA ARG A 204 10.95 -5.28 -10.20
C ARG A 204 9.92 -4.15 -10.09
N GLN A 205 10.07 -3.21 -9.14
CA GLN A 205 9.18 -2.06 -9.01
C GLN A 205 9.27 -1.12 -10.23
N GLU A 206 10.47 -0.76 -10.67
CA GLU A 206 10.68 0.09 -11.85
C GLU A 206 10.11 -0.57 -13.12
N LEU A 207 10.33 -1.87 -13.30
CA LEU A 207 9.77 -2.63 -14.42
C LEU A 207 8.24 -2.70 -14.36
N TYR A 208 7.65 -2.83 -13.17
CA TYR A 208 6.20 -2.81 -13.02
C TYR A 208 5.61 -1.44 -13.38
N GLU A 209 6.26 -0.34 -12.98
CA GLU A 209 5.86 1.02 -13.35
C GLU A 209 5.95 1.23 -14.87
N TYR A 210 7.05 0.77 -15.49
CA TYR A 210 7.23 0.83 -16.93
C TYR A 210 6.18 -0.02 -17.67
N TYR A 211 5.93 -1.25 -17.20
CA TYR A 211 4.90 -2.13 -17.72
C TYR A 211 3.51 -1.48 -17.68
N LYS A 212 3.18 -0.83 -16.57
CA LYS A 212 1.91 -0.13 -16.40
C LYS A 212 1.75 1.04 -17.37
N GLN A 213 2.86 1.70 -17.76
CA GLN A 213 2.84 2.84 -18.66
C GLN A 213 2.86 2.45 -20.15
N TYR A 214 3.67 1.47 -20.53
CA TYR A 214 3.97 1.14 -21.93
C TYR A 214 3.53 -0.26 -22.38
N GLY A 215 2.98 -1.08 -21.48
CA GLY A 215 2.52 -2.44 -21.77
C GLY A 215 3.64 -3.49 -21.73
N LEU A 216 3.26 -4.77 -21.86
CA LEU A 216 4.19 -5.90 -21.59
C LEU A 216 5.22 -6.09 -22.70
N GLU A 217 4.84 -5.77 -23.93
CA GLU A 217 5.67 -6.04 -25.10
C GLU A 217 6.94 -5.19 -25.12
N SER A 218 6.79 -3.90 -24.77
CA SER A 218 7.93 -2.99 -24.64
C SER A 218 8.92 -3.45 -23.56
N VAL A 219 8.39 -3.88 -22.40
CA VAL A 219 9.20 -4.41 -21.29
C VAL A 219 9.98 -5.64 -21.71
N LYS A 220 9.33 -6.57 -22.45
CA LYS A 220 9.96 -7.77 -22.98
C LYS A 220 11.12 -7.42 -23.92
N ASP A 221 10.86 -6.59 -24.93
CA ASP A 221 11.86 -6.20 -25.92
C ASP A 221 13.09 -5.56 -25.28
N ASP A 222 12.88 -4.63 -24.35
CA ASP A 222 13.96 -3.92 -23.67
C ASP A 222 14.77 -4.87 -22.79
N PHE A 223 14.10 -5.80 -22.11
CA PHE A 223 14.78 -6.81 -21.32
C PHE A 223 15.64 -7.74 -22.19
N GLU A 224 15.13 -8.20 -23.33
CA GLU A 224 15.89 -9.08 -24.22
C GLU A 224 17.14 -8.38 -24.79
N LYS A 225 17.01 -7.11 -25.19
CA LYS A 225 18.16 -6.28 -25.59
C LYS A 225 19.20 -6.18 -24.48
N LEU A 226 18.78 -5.90 -23.25
CA LEU A 226 19.67 -5.79 -22.08
C LEU A 226 20.35 -7.13 -21.75
N ASN A 227 19.61 -8.24 -21.80
CA ASN A 227 20.17 -9.57 -21.54
C ASN A 227 21.19 -9.97 -22.63
N ASN A 228 20.93 -9.67 -23.90
CA ASN A 228 21.88 -9.89 -24.98
C ASN A 228 23.16 -9.06 -24.78
N ALA A 229 23.02 -7.78 -24.42
CA ALA A 229 24.17 -6.93 -24.09
C ALA A 229 24.98 -7.46 -22.90
N ARG A 230 24.30 -8.00 -21.87
CA ARG A 230 24.94 -8.66 -20.72
C ARG A 230 25.76 -9.87 -21.17
N ILE A 231 25.19 -10.76 -21.97
CA ILE A 231 25.86 -11.96 -22.48
C ILE A 231 27.11 -11.59 -23.28
N VAL A 232 27.02 -10.59 -24.17
CA VAL A 232 28.17 -10.10 -24.94
C VAL A 232 29.27 -9.58 -24.01
N LYS A 233 28.91 -8.80 -22.99
CA LYS A 233 29.87 -8.28 -22.02
C LYS A 233 30.53 -9.37 -21.17
N GLU A 234 29.78 -10.41 -20.79
CA GLU A 234 30.30 -11.57 -20.07
C GLU A 234 31.30 -12.34 -20.94
N ARG A 235 31.01 -12.57 -22.23
CA ARG A 235 31.95 -13.19 -23.18
C ARG A 235 33.26 -12.40 -23.28
N LEU A 236 33.17 -11.10 -23.53
CA LEU A 236 34.35 -10.22 -23.61
C LEU A 236 35.18 -10.21 -22.31
N LYS A 237 34.51 -10.26 -21.15
CA LYS A 237 35.19 -10.36 -19.85
C LYS A 237 35.92 -11.69 -19.71
N ASN A 238 35.31 -12.79 -20.10
CA ASN A 238 35.92 -14.13 -20.03
C ASN A 238 37.12 -14.24 -20.97
N GLU A 239 37.02 -13.74 -22.21
CA GLU A 239 38.13 -13.65 -23.16
C GLU A 239 39.30 -12.80 -22.63
N LYS A 240 38.99 -11.70 -21.94
CA LYS A 240 40.03 -10.88 -21.31
C LYS A 240 40.72 -11.62 -20.17
N ILE A 241 39.96 -12.36 -19.36
CA ILE A 241 40.50 -13.18 -18.27
C ILE A 241 41.38 -14.32 -18.82
N SER A 242 40.96 -15.01 -19.88
CA SER A 242 41.75 -16.09 -20.49
C SER A 242 43.10 -15.57 -21.01
N LYS A 243 43.10 -14.41 -21.70
CA LYS A 243 44.33 -13.76 -22.15
C LYS A 243 45.29 -13.44 -21.00
N TYR A 244 44.79 -12.89 -19.89
CA TYR A 244 45.63 -12.64 -18.71
C TYR A 244 46.22 -13.91 -18.10
N ILE A 245 45.46 -15.02 -18.10
CA ILE A 245 45.95 -16.30 -17.60
C ILE A 245 47.07 -16.83 -18.51
N GLU A 246 46.89 -16.79 -19.83
CA GLU A 246 47.90 -17.21 -20.82
C GLU A 246 49.19 -16.36 -20.72
N GLU A 247 49.05 -15.04 -20.54
CA GLU A 247 50.19 -14.14 -20.32
C GLU A 247 50.93 -14.49 -19.01
N ALA A 248 50.19 -14.77 -17.93
CA ALA A 248 50.76 -15.15 -16.64
C ALA A 248 51.46 -16.51 -16.69
N THR A 249 50.90 -17.53 -17.34
CA THR A 249 51.53 -18.84 -17.50
C THR A 249 52.80 -18.74 -18.33
N ASN A 250 52.76 -18.01 -19.45
CA ASN A 250 53.94 -17.78 -20.30
C ASN A 250 55.05 -17.00 -19.58
N SER A 251 54.71 -16.20 -18.57
CA SER A 251 55.70 -15.49 -17.74
C SER A 251 56.34 -16.35 -16.65
N LEU A 252 55.67 -17.44 -16.23
CA LEU A 252 56.18 -18.39 -15.24
C LEU A 252 57.03 -19.51 -15.87
N GLU A 253 56.81 -19.80 -17.16
CA GLU A 253 57.58 -20.79 -17.93
C GLU A 253 58.89 -20.24 -18.54
N ARG A 254 59.18 -18.94 -18.36
CA ARG A 254 60.42 -18.27 -18.77
C ARG A 254 61.32 -18.00 -17.57
#